data_AF-A0AAJ5NIZ4-F1
#
_entry.id   AF-A0AAJ5NIZ4-F1
#
_cell.length_a   1.000
_cell.length_b   1.000
_cell.length_c   1.000
_cell.angle_alpha   90.00
_cell.angle_beta   90.00
_cell.angle_gamma   90.00
#
_symmetry.space_group_name_H-M   'P 1'
#
loop_
_entity.id
_entity.type
_entity.pdbx_description
1 polymer ?
#
loop_
_entity_poly.entity_id
_entity_poly.type
_entity_poly.pdbx_seq_one_letter_code
_entity_poly.pdbx_strand_id
1 'polypeptide(L)'
;MYNKVIVIGRLTATPELHKTANEKSVARATVAVNRRYKSQSGEREADFVNVIVWGRLAETLASYASKGSLISLDGELRTRRYEKEGATHYVTEVLCHSFQLLESRAQRALRENNSAADLADLVLEEEELPF
;
A
#
# COMPACT_ATOMS: atom_id res chain seq x y z
N MET A 1 -3.57 3.72 26.00
CA MET A 1 -2.84 4.78 25.24
C MET A 1 -3.19 4.65 23.77
N TYR A 2 -3.18 5.75 23.02
CA TYR A 2 -3.64 5.80 21.63
C TYR A 2 -2.48 5.65 20.64
N ASN A 3 -2.58 4.72 19.70
CA ASN A 3 -1.64 4.52 18.60
C ASN A 3 -2.45 4.27 17.33
N LYS A 4 -2.38 5.18 16.37
CA LYS A 4 -3.15 5.11 15.13
C LYS A 4 -2.33 5.65 13.97
N VAL A 5 -2.34 4.93 12.86
CA VAL A 5 -1.68 5.28 11.60
C VAL A 5 -2.71 5.14 10.49
N ILE A 6 -2.88 6.19 9.69
CA ILE A 6 -3.68 6.17 8.46
C ILE A 6 -2.76 6.56 7.33
N VAL A 7 -2.70 5.73 6.29
CA VAL A 7 -1.86 5.97 5.12
C VAL A 7 -2.70 5.78 3.86
N ILE A 8 -2.49 6.66 2.89
CA ILE A 8 -3.00 6.50 1.53
C ILE A 8 -1.81 6.62 0.60
N GLY A 9 -1.62 5.63 -0.27
CA GLY A 9 -0.50 5.59 -1.19
C GLY A 9 -0.60 4.44 -2.17
N ARG A 10 0.50 4.17 -2.87
CA ARG A 10 0.55 3.10 -3.88
C ARG A 10 1.49 1.99 -3.46
N LEU A 11 1.10 0.75 -3.70
CA LEU A 11 1.97 -0.40 -3.48
C LEU A 11 3.18 -0.35 -4.42
N THR A 12 4.38 -0.53 -3.87
CA THR A 12 5.61 -0.51 -4.68
C THR A 12 5.86 -1.82 -5.42
N ALA A 13 5.27 -2.91 -4.93
CA ALA A 13 5.34 -4.26 -5.47
C ALA A 13 4.05 -5.02 -5.16
N THR A 14 3.84 -6.14 -5.86
CA THR A 14 2.74 -7.05 -5.56
C THR A 14 2.93 -7.65 -4.16
N PRO A 15 1.92 -7.62 -3.27
CA PRO A 15 2.05 -8.17 -1.92
C PRO A 15 2.32 -9.67 -1.93
N GLU A 16 3.38 -10.08 -1.24
CA GLU A 16 3.70 -11.50 -1.10
C GLU A 16 2.95 -12.10 0.09
N LEU A 17 2.19 -13.16 -0.17
CA LEU A 17 1.52 -13.94 0.87
C LEU A 17 2.44 -15.05 1.37
N HIS A 18 2.70 -15.02 2.67
CA HIS A 18 3.48 -16.04 3.38
C HIS A 18 2.60 -16.75 4.40
N LYS A 19 2.88 -18.02 4.66
CA LYS A 19 2.29 -18.76 5.78
C LYS A 19 3.35 -18.96 6.87
N THR A 20 2.96 -18.68 8.11
CA THR A 20 3.81 -18.96 9.27
C THR A 20 3.77 -20.44 9.64
N ALA A 21 4.69 -20.89 10.49
CA ALA A 21 4.72 -22.27 11.00
C ALA A 21 3.41 -22.71 11.70
N ASN A 22 2.63 -21.75 12.20
CA ASN A 22 1.33 -21.99 12.83
C ASN A 22 0.16 -21.84 11.83
N GLU A 23 0.42 -21.99 10.53
CA GLU A 23 -0.57 -21.86 9.44
C GLU A 23 -1.29 -20.50 9.35
N LYS A 24 -0.78 -19.46 10.01
CA LYS A 24 -1.34 -18.10 9.90
C LYS A 24 -0.79 -17.40 8.67
N SER A 25 -1.70 -16.91 7.82
CA SER A 25 -1.40 -16.07 6.66
C SER A 25 -0.86 -14.69 7.08
N VAL A 26 0.20 -14.25 6.42
CA VAL A 26 0.80 -12.91 6.60
C VAL A 26 1.22 -12.36 5.26
N ALA A 27 0.90 -11.10 4.99
CA ALA A 27 1.35 -10.38 3.80
C ALA A 27 2.21 -9.20 4.22
N ARG A 28 3.30 -9.00 3.50
CA ARG A 28 4.17 -7.82 3.65
C ARG A 28 4.03 -6.95 2.41
N ALA A 29 3.88 -5.66 2.65
CA ALA A 29 3.70 -4.67 1.60
C ALA A 29 4.50 -3.41 1.94
N THR A 30 4.90 -2.68 0.91
CA THR A 30 5.50 -1.36 1.04
C THR A 30 4.63 -0.37 0.26
N VAL A 31 4.19 0.68 0.95
CA VAL A 31 3.33 1.72 0.39
C VAL A 31 4.16 2.99 0.20
N ALA A 32 4.24 3.46 -1.03
CA ALA A 32 4.82 4.75 -1.37
C ALA A 32 3.78 5.85 -1.13
N VAL A 33 4.15 6.83 -0.31
CA VAL A 33 3.30 7.95 0.11
C VAL A 33 3.98 9.24 -0.31
N ASN A 34 3.41 9.94 -1.29
CA ASN A 34 3.97 11.19 -1.75
C ASN A 34 3.86 12.27 -0.66
N ARG A 35 4.96 13.00 -0.44
CA ARG A 35 4.99 14.17 0.44
C ARG A 35 4.18 15.30 -0.19
N ARG A 36 3.53 16.10 0.66
CA ARG A 36 2.69 17.24 0.21
C ARG A 36 3.52 18.38 -0.37
N TYR A 37 4.78 18.51 0.03
CA TYR A 37 5.70 19.56 -0.40
C TYR A 37 6.75 19.02 -1.37
N LYS A 38 7.35 19.93 -2.14
CA LYS A 38 8.49 19.65 -3.01
C LYS A 38 9.79 19.84 -2.22
N SER A 39 10.81 19.05 -2.54
CA SER A 39 12.15 19.24 -2.00
C SER A 39 12.79 20.52 -2.55
N GLN A 40 13.99 20.86 -2.06
CA GLN A 40 14.75 22.03 -2.54
C GLN A 40 15.11 21.94 -4.04
N SER A 41 15.17 20.72 -4.61
CA SER A 41 15.37 20.52 -6.05
C SER A 41 14.08 20.67 -6.88
N GLY A 42 12.92 20.85 -6.23
CA GLY A 42 11.62 21.01 -6.89
C GLY A 42 10.89 19.70 -7.19
N GLU A 43 11.43 18.55 -6.78
CA GLU A 43 10.81 17.23 -6.97
C GLU A 43 9.90 16.84 -5.80
N ARG A 44 8.87 16.03 -6.09
CA ARG A 44 8.01 15.43 -5.05
C ARG A 44 8.62 14.11 -4.60
N GLU A 45 9.09 14.07 -3.37
CA GLU A 45 9.60 12.86 -2.74
C GLU A 45 8.46 11.99 -2.19
N ALA A 46 8.74 10.70 -1.99
CA ALA A 46 7.82 9.76 -1.37
C ALA A 46 8.47 9.09 -0.14
N ASP A 47 7.66 8.87 0.88
CA ASP A 47 7.99 8.01 2.01
C ASP A 47 7.57 6.58 1.73
N PHE A 48 8.38 5.61 2.13
CA PHE A 48 8.13 4.19 1.92
C PHE A 48 7.76 3.53 3.25
N VAL A 49 6.47 3.25 3.42
CA VAL A 49 5.93 2.71 4.66
C VAL A 49 5.80 1.21 4.55
N ASN A 50 6.50 0.48 5.42
CA ASN A 50 6.36 -0.97 5.55
C ASN A 50 5.07 -1.31 6.30
N VAL A 51 4.30 -2.24 5.75
CA VAL A 51 3.01 -2.67 6.28
C VAL A 51 2.99 -4.19 6.41
N ILE A 52 2.54 -4.67 7.56
CA ILE A 52 2.23 -6.08 7.80
C ILE A 52 0.73 -6.24 7.93
N VAL A 53 0.19 -7.22 7.21
CA VAL A 53 -1.22 -7.60 7.24
C VAL A 53 -1.32 -9.08 7.61
N TRP A 54 -2.29 -9.46 8.44
CA TRP A 54 -2.46 -10.83 8.92
C TRP A 54 -3.81 -11.45 8.53
N GLY A 55 -3.86 -12.78 8.54
CA GLY A 55 -5.07 -13.58 8.38
C GLY A 55 -5.79 -13.32 7.06
N ARG A 56 -7.12 -13.26 7.10
CA ARG A 56 -7.97 -13.06 5.92
C ARG A 56 -7.67 -11.75 5.18
N LEU A 57 -7.26 -10.70 5.89
CA LEU A 57 -6.87 -9.44 5.25
C LEU A 57 -5.61 -9.62 4.40
N ALA A 58 -4.65 -10.42 4.86
CA ALA A 58 -3.45 -10.73 4.08
C ALA A 58 -3.81 -11.46 2.78
N GLU A 59 -4.66 -12.47 2.87
CA GLU A 59 -5.15 -13.24 1.72
C GLU A 59 -5.90 -12.35 0.73
N THR A 60 -6.75 -11.47 1.24
CA THR A 60 -7.49 -10.51 0.42
C THR A 60 -6.53 -9.54 -0.28
N LEU A 61 -5.55 -9.00 0.45
CA LEU A 61 -4.58 -8.07 -0.10
C LEU A 61 -3.78 -8.72 -1.24
N ALA A 62 -3.25 -9.92 -1.02
CA ALA A 62 -2.50 -10.66 -2.03
C ALA A 62 -3.34 -11.08 -3.24
N SER A 63 -4.64 -11.34 -3.05
CA SER A 63 -5.54 -11.77 -4.12
C SER A 63 -6.00 -10.63 -5.03
N TYR A 64 -6.13 -9.40 -4.50
CA TYR A 64 -6.76 -8.29 -5.22
C TYR A 64 -5.84 -7.11 -5.51
N ALA A 65 -4.71 -7.00 -4.82
CA ALA A 65 -3.78 -5.90 -5.00
C ALA A 65 -2.57 -6.33 -5.85
N SER A 66 -2.14 -5.45 -6.74
CA SER A 66 -0.95 -5.62 -7.57
C SER A 66 0.00 -4.43 -7.38
N LYS A 67 1.20 -4.51 -7.96
CA LYS A 67 2.12 -3.37 -8.01
C LYS A 67 1.39 -2.12 -8.54
N GLY A 68 1.57 -1.01 -7.83
CA GLY A 68 0.99 0.28 -8.16
C GLY A 68 -0.41 0.50 -7.58
N SER A 69 -1.10 -0.52 -7.05
CA SER A 69 -2.47 -0.38 -6.54
C SER A 69 -2.58 0.74 -5.50
N LEU A 70 -3.56 1.63 -5.71
CA LEU A 70 -3.90 2.69 -4.77
C LEU A 70 -4.65 2.09 -3.58
N ILE A 71 -4.14 2.32 -2.38
CA ILE A 71 -4.63 1.71 -1.14
C ILE A 71 -4.73 2.75 -0.04
N SER A 72 -5.84 2.72 0.71
CA SER A 72 -5.92 3.32 2.05
C SER A 72 -5.76 2.21 3.09
N LEU A 73 -5.08 2.51 4.19
CA LEU A 73 -4.92 1.59 5.30
C LEU A 73 -5.05 2.31 6.64
N ASP A 74 -5.63 1.61 7.60
CA ASP A 74 -5.77 1.98 9.00
C ASP A 74 -5.07 0.90 9.84
N GLY A 75 -4.24 1.33 10.78
CA GLY A 75 -3.50 0.44 11.64
C GLY A 75 -2.75 1.17 12.73
N GLU A 76 -1.67 0.56 13.20
CA GLU A 76 -0.87 1.05 14.31
C GLU A 76 0.62 0.85 14.07
N LEU A 77 1.43 1.77 14.59
CA LEU A 77 2.87 1.69 14.46
C LEU A 77 3.42 0.62 15.41
N ARG A 78 4.18 -0.32 14.88
CA ARG A 78 4.87 -1.37 15.65
C ARG A 78 6.36 -1.28 15.39
N THR A 79 7.14 -1.38 16.45
CA THR A 79 8.60 -1.54 16.34
C THR A 79 8.95 -2.89 16.93
N ARG A 80 9.68 -3.69 16.16
CA ARG A 80 10.25 -4.96 16.63
C ARG A 80 11.77 -4.91 16.53
N ARG A 81 12.43 -5.68 17.38
CA ARG A 81 13.87 -5.90 17.31
C ARG A 81 14.16 -7.35 16.97
N TYR A 82 15.22 -7.58 16.20
CA TYR A 82 15.75 -8.92 15.96
C TYR A 82 17.28 -8.84 15.87
N GLU A 83 17.95 -9.92 16.23
CA GLU A 83 19.40 -10.02 16.10
C GLU A 83 19.75 -10.80 14.83
N LYS A 84 20.71 -10.28 14.07
CA LYS A 84 21.27 -10.94 12.89
C LYS A 84 22.76 -10.65 12.84
N GLU A 85 23.57 -11.70 12.69
CA GLU A 85 25.04 -11.57 12.58
C GLU A 85 25.68 -10.78 13.74
N GLY A 86 25.13 -10.89 14.95
CA GLY A 86 25.62 -10.19 16.15
C GLY A 86 25.20 -8.72 16.26
N ALA A 87 24.46 -8.19 15.28
CA ALA A 87 23.90 -6.84 15.33
C ALA A 87 22.40 -6.86 15.69
N THR A 88 21.99 -5.90 16.53
CA THR A 88 20.56 -5.67 16.81
C THR A 88 19.96 -4.77 15.75
N HIS A 89 18.95 -5.26 15.04
CA HIS A 89 18.19 -4.51 14.06
C HIS A 89 16.81 -4.14 14.60
N TYR A 90 16.42 -2.88 14.40
CA TYR A 90 15.08 -2.38 14.69
C TYR A 90 14.31 -2.21 13.40
N VAL A 91 13.07 -2.68 13.38
CA VAL A 91 12.14 -2.51 12.25
C VAL A 91 10.91 -1.81 12.75
N THR A 92 10.61 -0.68 12.13
CA THR A 92 9.36 0.04 12.32
C THR A 92 8.45 -0.25 11.15
N GLU A 93 7.23 -0.69 11.44
CA GLU A 93 6.24 -1.13 10.47
C GLU A 93 4.83 -0.81 10.96
N VAL A 94 3.88 -0.73 10.04
CA VAL A 94 2.48 -0.53 10.36
C VAL A 94 1.79 -1.89 10.40
N LEU A 95 1.23 -2.25 11.54
CA LEU A 95 0.33 -3.37 11.65
C LEU A 95 -1.05 -2.93 11.15
N CYS A 96 -1.45 -3.44 10.00
CA CYS A 96 -2.72 -3.09 9.37
C CYS A 96 -3.90 -3.78 10.07
N HIS A 97 -4.93 -3.01 10.39
CA HIS A 97 -6.21 -3.52 10.93
C HIS A 97 -7.31 -3.53 9.88
N SER A 98 -7.27 -2.58 8.93
CA SER A 98 -8.17 -2.57 7.78
C SER A 98 -7.54 -1.82 6.60
N PHE A 99 -7.99 -2.13 5.38
CA PHE A 99 -7.56 -1.41 4.18
C PHE A 99 -8.69 -1.36 3.17
N GLN A 100 -8.60 -0.42 2.23
CA GLN A 100 -9.44 -0.35 1.05
C GLN A 100 -8.59 -0.13 -0.19
N LEU A 101 -8.90 -0.84 -1.27
CA LEU A 101 -8.37 -0.53 -2.59
C LEU A 101 -9.22 0.59 -3.19
N LEU A 102 -8.57 1.66 -3.62
CA LEU A 102 -9.23 2.90 -4.05
C LEU A 102 -9.34 3.01 -5.58
N GLU A 103 -9.03 1.94 -6.31
CA GLU A 103 -9.12 1.90 -7.77
C GLU A 103 -10.22 0.94 -8.22
N SER A 104 -11.00 1.39 -9.22
CA SER A 104 -11.98 0.53 -9.87
C SER A 104 -11.30 -0.64 -10.58
N ARG A 105 -12.06 -1.70 -10.88
CA ARG A 105 -11.53 -2.83 -11.67
C ARG A 105 -11.11 -2.37 -13.08
N ALA A 106 -11.83 -1.42 -13.66
CA ALA A 106 -11.51 -0.83 -14.96
C ALA A 106 -10.18 -0.06 -14.90
N GLN A 107 -10.01 0.82 -13.92
CA GLN A 107 -8.77 1.59 -13.72
C GLN A 107 -7.55 0.67 -13.51
N ARG A 108 -7.73 -0.45 -12.78
CA ARG A 108 -6.67 -1.46 -12.62
C ARG A 108 -6.32 -2.16 -13.93
N ALA A 109 -7.32 -2.59 -14.70
CA ALA A 109 -7.11 -3.26 -15.98
C ALA A 109 -6.42 -2.35 -17.00
N LEU A 110 -6.78 -1.06 -17.02
CA LEU A 110 -6.19 -0.07 -17.89
C LEU A 110 -4.70 0.16 -17.59
N ARG A 111 -4.35 0.20 -16.30
CA ARG A 111 -2.95 0.29 -15.84
C ARG A 111 -2.14 -0.94 -16.25
N GLU A 112 -2.73 -2.13 -16.16
CA GLU A 112 -2.05 -3.39 -16.54
C GLU A 112 -1.81 -3.51 -18.05
N ASN A 113 -2.71 -2.95 -18.87
CA ASN A 113 -2.60 -2.93 -20.33
C ASN A 113 -1.78 -1.76 -20.90
N ASN A 114 -1.26 -0.86 -20.06
CA ASN A 114 -0.37 0.24 -20.43
C ASN A 114 -0.93 1.17 -21.52
N SER A 115 -2.25 1.38 -21.59
CA SER A 115 -2.87 2.41 -22.43
C SER A 115 -3.07 3.70 -21.62
N ALA A 116 -2.02 4.53 -21.57
CA ALA A 116 -2.07 5.83 -20.88
C ALA A 116 -3.06 6.84 -21.53
N ALA A 117 -3.46 6.60 -22.78
CA ALA A 117 -4.39 7.46 -23.52
C ALA A 117 -5.84 7.34 -23.02
N ASP A 118 -6.30 6.13 -22.72
CA ASP A 118 -7.71 5.87 -22.34
C ASP A 118 -8.08 6.41 -20.94
N LEU A 119 -7.06 6.74 -20.12
CA LEU A 119 -7.26 7.14 -18.71
C LEU A 119 -7.63 8.61 -18.58
N ALA A 120 -7.22 9.45 -19.55
CA ALA A 120 -7.59 10.86 -19.59
C ALA A 120 -9.05 11.02 -20.04
N ASP A 121 -9.50 10.23 -21.02
CA ASP A 121 -10.86 10.30 -21.55
C ASP A 121 -11.91 9.86 -20.51
N LEU A 122 -11.63 8.84 -19.71
CA LEU A 122 -12.57 8.37 -18.68
C LEU A 122 -12.73 9.35 -17.50
N VAL A 123 -11.68 10.10 -17.16
CA VAL A 123 -11.71 11.12 -16.10
C VAL A 123 -12.50 12.35 -16.56
N LEU A 124 -12.40 12.70 -17.85
CA LEU A 124 -13.19 13.78 -18.45
C LEU A 124 -14.68 13.42 -18.57
N GLU A 125 -15.01 12.15 -18.86
CA GLU A 125 -16.41 11.68 -18.88
C GLU A 125 -17.08 11.69 -17.49
N GLU A 126 -16.34 11.41 -16.40
CA GLU A 126 -16.90 11.50 -15.04
C GLU A 126 -17.11 12.96 -14.57
N GLU A 127 -16.29 13.91 -15.03
CA GLU A 127 -16.45 15.35 -14.71
C GLU A 127 -17.64 16.01 -15.45
N GLU A 128 -18.14 15.42 -16.53
CA GLU A 128 -19.28 15.94 -17.31
C GLU A 128 -20.67 15.50 -16.79
N LEU A 129 -20.75 14.70 -15.72
CA LEU A 129 -22.05 14.28 -15.18
C LEU A 129 -22.69 15.38 -14.31
N PRO A 130 -23.93 15.83 -14.63
CA PRO A 130 -24.59 16.91 -13.92
C PRO A 130 -25.33 16.39 -12.68
N PHE A 131 -24.67 15.64 -11.79
CA PHE A 131 -25.15 15.33 -10.43
C PHE A 131 -24.06 14.70 -9.56
#